data_AF-A0AAJ2TL06-F1
#
_entry.id   AF-A0AAJ2TL06-F1
#
_cell.length_a   1.000
_cell.length_b   1.000
_cell.length_c   1.000
_cell.angle_alpha   90.00
_cell.angle_beta   90.00
_cell.angle_gamma   90.00
#
_symmetry.space_group_name_H-M   'P 1'
#
loop_
_entity.id
_entity.type
_entity.pdbx_description
1 polymer ?
#
loop_
_entity_poly.entity_id
_entity_poly.type
_entity_poly.pdbx_seq_one_letter_code
_entity_poly.pdbx_strand_id
1 'polypeptide(L)'
;MKVYRENETIYFSKDGIEKLGYTNYTPELWDIISKVTWTVKNDAMGTPKYIKSNQLKKTLHQVVIDYYFSEEVRKDAYSKEFIIEHLDNERFNCKISNLYFLKKLTNTYKGWYFDKKSQESIPIVSVKMFHIIETQRFQITAAFNYPFTNPETGNILSVIKLLYDTPYGIVFQDAETLLNSILDIMKLDVIELRKILRFKDIKIEEYEHIQSSGDNITLKSGNCVIKDGKAYIIQEFDDNMELISSAYEKDWA
;
A
#
# COMPACT_ATOMS: atom_id res chain seq x y z
N MET A 1 -12.87 -14.11 17.13
CA MET A 1 -12.02 -14.25 15.93
C MET A 1 -10.82 -15.10 16.33
N LYS A 2 -10.28 -15.94 15.45
CA LYS A 2 -9.01 -16.61 15.67
C LYS A 2 -7.89 -15.58 15.43
N VAL A 3 -6.95 -15.51 16.36
CA VAL A 3 -5.78 -14.64 16.26
C VAL A 3 -4.55 -15.52 16.27
N TYR A 4 -3.66 -15.33 15.31
CA TYR A 4 -2.43 -16.10 15.19
C TYR A 4 -1.32 -15.25 14.58
N ARG A 5 -0.09 -15.69 14.74
CA ARG A 5 1.09 -15.04 14.17
C ARG A 5 1.69 -15.95 13.12
N GLU A 6 2.15 -15.35 12.03
CA GLU A 6 3.06 -15.98 11.07
C GLU A 6 4.11 -14.95 10.66
N ASN A 7 5.38 -15.31 10.83
CA ASN A 7 6.54 -14.41 10.64
C ASN A 7 6.39 -13.08 11.41
N GLU A 8 6.47 -11.96 10.70
CA GLU A 8 6.34 -10.59 11.22
C GLU A 8 4.91 -10.05 11.16
N THR A 9 3.89 -10.91 11.01
CA THR A 9 2.50 -10.48 10.88
C THR A 9 1.59 -11.20 11.87
N ILE A 10 0.70 -10.43 12.49
CA ILE A 10 -0.40 -10.90 13.33
C ILE A 10 -1.66 -10.90 12.47
N TYR A 11 -2.34 -12.03 12.42
CA TYR A 11 -3.53 -12.27 11.62
C TYR A 11 -4.78 -12.43 12.48
N PHE A 12 -5.91 -11.95 11.96
CA PHE A 12 -7.23 -12.02 12.55
C PHE A 12 -8.18 -12.65 11.54
N SER A 13 -8.56 -13.90 11.77
CA SER A 13 -9.49 -14.63 10.92
C SER A 13 -10.80 -14.94 11.64
N LYS A 14 -11.89 -15.02 10.86
CA LYS A 14 -13.20 -15.45 11.35
C LYS A 14 -13.90 -16.24 10.26
N ASP A 15 -14.37 -17.42 10.60
CA ASP A 15 -15.14 -18.24 9.68
C ASP A 15 -16.37 -17.46 9.16
N GLY A 16 -16.62 -17.57 7.87
CA GLY A 16 -17.68 -16.83 7.18
C GLY A 16 -17.37 -15.35 6.88
N ILE A 17 -16.15 -14.87 7.15
CA ILE A 17 -15.67 -13.57 6.67
C ILE A 17 -14.51 -13.79 5.71
N GLU A 18 -14.69 -13.40 4.45
CA GLU A 18 -13.66 -13.52 3.40
C GLU A 18 -12.44 -12.61 3.66
N LYS A 19 -12.64 -11.48 4.35
CA LYS A 19 -11.56 -10.55 4.67
C LYS A 19 -10.70 -11.02 5.85
N LEU A 20 -9.42 -11.26 5.57
CA LEU A 20 -8.38 -11.48 6.57
C LEU A 20 -7.89 -10.14 7.12
N GLY A 21 -7.97 -9.96 8.45
CA GLY A 21 -7.37 -8.79 9.11
C GLY A 21 -5.93 -9.05 9.49
N TYR A 22 -5.08 -8.01 9.45
CA TYR A 22 -3.68 -8.18 9.82
C TYR A 22 -3.00 -6.88 10.28
N THR A 23 -1.93 -7.04 11.07
CA THR A 23 -1.05 -5.95 11.52
C THR A 23 0.37 -6.47 11.76
N ASN A 24 1.31 -5.59 12.08
CA ASN A 24 2.69 -5.91 12.39
C ASN A 24 2.80 -6.77 13.65
N TYR A 25 3.81 -7.63 13.69
CA TYR A 25 4.23 -8.32 14.90
C TYR A 25 5.39 -7.59 15.56
N THR A 26 5.22 -7.28 16.85
CA THR A 26 6.31 -7.11 17.81
C THR A 26 5.94 -7.93 19.06
N PRO A 27 6.91 -8.37 19.89
CA PRO A 27 6.60 -9.08 21.13
C PRO A 27 5.60 -8.32 22.03
N GLU A 28 5.75 -7.00 22.13
CA GLU A 28 4.93 -6.14 22.98
C GLU A 28 3.53 -5.93 22.41
N LEU A 29 3.41 -5.70 21.09
CA LEU A 29 2.11 -5.56 20.44
C LEU A 29 1.35 -6.89 20.45
N TRP A 30 2.04 -8.02 20.29
CA TRP A 30 1.45 -9.35 20.43
C TRP A 30 0.89 -9.58 21.83
N ASP A 31 1.65 -9.24 22.88
CA ASP A 31 1.19 -9.39 24.26
C ASP A 31 -0.13 -8.66 24.52
N ILE A 32 -0.28 -7.44 23.98
CA ILE A 32 -1.53 -6.67 24.04
C ILE A 32 -2.65 -7.39 23.26
N ILE A 33 -2.37 -7.79 22.03
CA ILE A 33 -3.38 -8.34 21.10
C ILE A 33 -3.87 -9.72 21.54
N SER A 34 -2.98 -10.60 22.01
CA SER A 34 -3.28 -12.00 22.32
C SER A 34 -4.07 -12.17 23.61
N LYS A 35 -4.06 -11.17 24.50
CA LYS A 35 -4.75 -11.21 25.80
C LYS A 35 -6.22 -10.82 25.73
N VAL A 36 -6.71 -10.34 24.59
CA VAL A 36 -8.08 -9.84 24.46
C VAL A 36 -8.84 -10.52 23.33
N THR A 37 -10.17 -10.47 23.41
CA THR A 37 -11.03 -11.00 22.35
C THR A 37 -11.33 -9.95 21.29
N TRP A 38 -11.44 -10.43 20.05
CA TRP A 38 -11.67 -9.61 18.86
C TRP A 38 -12.95 -10.01 18.13
N THR A 39 -13.66 -9.00 17.64
CA THR A 39 -14.90 -9.12 16.87
C THR A 39 -14.87 -8.15 15.69
N VAL A 40 -15.68 -8.44 14.67
CA VAL A 40 -15.90 -7.51 13.56
C VAL A 40 -17.10 -6.62 13.88
N LYS A 41 -16.91 -5.31 13.78
CA LYS A 41 -17.95 -4.29 13.78
C LYS A 41 -18.43 -4.10 12.34
N ASN A 42 -19.70 -4.32 12.11
CA ASN A 42 -20.34 -4.03 10.83
C ASN A 42 -20.81 -2.57 10.76
N ASP A 43 -20.99 -2.05 9.56
CA ASP A 43 -21.68 -0.79 9.33
C ASP A 43 -23.22 -0.96 9.36
N ALA A 44 -23.94 0.13 9.07
CA ALA A 44 -25.41 0.14 9.07
C ALA A 44 -26.03 -0.79 8.01
N MET A 45 -25.27 -1.13 6.96
CA MET A 45 -25.69 -2.05 5.89
C MET A 45 -25.27 -3.49 6.16
N GLY A 46 -24.67 -3.77 7.33
CA GLY A 46 -24.19 -5.11 7.68
C GLY A 46 -22.82 -5.45 7.12
N THR A 47 -22.14 -4.52 6.43
CA THR A 47 -20.83 -4.76 5.84
C THR A 47 -19.74 -4.73 6.90
N PRO A 48 -18.82 -5.72 6.93
CA PRO A 48 -17.64 -5.71 7.80
C PRO A 48 -16.85 -4.40 7.69
N LYS A 49 -16.80 -3.63 8.78
CA LYS A 49 -16.16 -2.30 8.79
C LYS A 49 -14.83 -2.30 9.51
N TYR A 50 -14.77 -2.80 10.74
CA TYR A 50 -13.56 -2.75 11.56
C TYR A 50 -13.41 -3.96 12.47
N ILE A 51 -12.18 -4.34 12.75
CA ILE A 51 -11.85 -5.26 13.85
C ILE A 51 -11.81 -4.47 15.15
N LYS A 52 -12.48 -4.95 16.20
CA LYS A 52 -12.57 -4.29 17.50
C LYS A 52 -12.45 -5.25 18.68
N SER A 53 -11.96 -4.72 19.79
CA SER A 53 -12.00 -5.37 21.10
C SER A 53 -12.91 -4.58 22.05
N ASN A 54 -13.92 -5.25 22.61
CA ASN A 54 -14.78 -4.63 23.62
C ASN A 54 -14.04 -4.44 24.95
N GLN A 55 -13.06 -5.30 25.26
CA GLN A 55 -12.26 -5.21 26.49
C GLN A 55 -11.37 -3.96 26.48
N LEU A 56 -10.73 -3.67 25.35
CA LEU A 56 -9.90 -2.46 25.18
C LEU A 56 -10.72 -1.20 24.87
N LYS A 57 -12.01 -1.34 24.52
CA LYS A 57 -12.87 -0.26 23.99
C LYS A 57 -12.24 0.45 22.77
N LYS A 58 -11.47 -0.28 21.97
CA LYS A 58 -10.70 0.23 20.81
C LYS A 58 -10.88 -0.67 19.57
N THR A 59 -10.73 -0.08 18.40
CA THR A 59 -10.54 -0.82 17.14
C THR A 59 -9.08 -1.26 16.99
N LEU A 60 -8.81 -2.21 16.09
CA LEU A 60 -7.44 -2.71 15.85
C LEU A 60 -6.49 -1.59 15.41
N HIS A 61 -6.87 -0.77 14.42
CA HIS A 61 -6.05 0.35 13.97
C HIS A 61 -5.81 1.39 15.08
N GLN A 62 -6.74 1.57 16.02
CA GLN A 62 -6.52 2.42 17.20
C GLN A 62 -5.48 1.81 18.14
N VAL A 63 -5.53 0.50 18.39
CA VAL A 63 -4.53 -0.19 19.21
C VAL A 63 -3.14 -0.10 18.59
N VAL A 64 -3.02 -0.27 17.28
CA VAL A 64 -1.75 -0.17 16.55
C VAL A 64 -1.21 1.26 16.61
N ILE A 65 -2.04 2.27 16.33
CA ILE A 65 -1.62 3.68 16.43
C ILE A 65 -1.22 4.05 17.87
N ASP A 66 -1.98 3.60 18.88
CA ASP A 66 -1.64 3.87 20.28
C ASP A 66 -0.32 3.22 20.69
N TYR A 67 0.04 2.06 20.12
CA TYR A 67 1.32 1.41 20.38
C TYR A 67 2.51 2.20 19.80
N TYR A 68 2.39 2.72 18.57
CA TYR A 68 3.49 3.43 17.91
C TYR A 68 3.57 4.93 18.25
N PHE A 69 2.43 5.57 18.51
CA PHE A 69 2.35 7.03 18.71
C PHE A 69 1.83 7.46 20.06
N SER A 70 1.37 6.54 20.92
CA SER A 70 0.60 6.79 22.15
C SER A 70 -0.87 7.17 21.93
N GLU A 71 -1.68 6.85 22.94
CA GLU A 71 -3.09 7.22 23.00
C GLU A 71 -3.31 8.74 23.11
N GLU A 72 -2.39 9.46 23.77
CA GLU A 72 -2.41 10.92 23.90
C GLU A 72 -2.37 11.58 22.52
N VAL A 73 -1.43 11.16 21.65
CA VAL A 73 -1.31 11.67 20.28
C VAL A 73 -2.57 11.39 19.47
N ARG A 74 -3.15 10.19 19.58
CA ARG A 74 -4.41 9.89 18.88
C ARG A 74 -5.55 10.79 19.34
N LYS A 75 -5.68 11.03 20.65
CA LYS A 75 -6.72 11.90 21.21
C LYS A 75 -6.54 13.35 20.77
N ASP A 76 -5.31 13.86 20.81
CA ASP A 76 -4.97 15.19 20.32
C ASP A 76 -5.30 15.34 18.82
N ALA A 77 -4.91 14.37 18.00
CA ALA A 77 -5.25 14.33 16.57
C ALA A 77 -6.77 14.38 16.34
N TYR A 78 -7.53 13.58 17.08
CA TYR A 78 -9.00 13.59 17.00
C TYR A 78 -9.61 14.92 17.43
N SER A 79 -9.06 15.58 18.46
CA SER A 79 -9.49 16.91 18.89
C SER A 79 -9.28 17.99 17.81
N LYS A 80 -8.30 17.77 16.93
CA LYS A 80 -7.96 18.63 15.79
C LYS A 80 -8.59 18.14 14.49
N GLU A 81 -9.66 17.34 14.54
CA GLU A 81 -10.39 16.81 13.39
C GLU A 81 -9.57 15.93 12.43
N PHE A 82 -8.46 15.37 12.90
CA PHE A 82 -7.80 14.27 12.20
C PHE A 82 -8.48 12.95 12.55
N ILE A 83 -8.40 11.99 11.64
CA ILE A 83 -8.77 10.60 11.87
C ILE A 83 -7.59 9.70 11.53
N ILE A 84 -7.63 8.45 12.01
CA ILE A 84 -6.71 7.42 11.54
C ILE A 84 -7.19 7.01 10.15
N GLU A 85 -6.32 7.19 9.16
CA GLU A 85 -6.53 6.82 7.77
C GLU A 85 -5.81 5.52 7.43
N HIS A 86 -6.41 4.74 6.53
CA HIS A 86 -5.75 3.61 5.88
C HIS A 86 -5.26 4.06 4.50
N LEU A 87 -3.95 4.10 4.29
CA LEU A 87 -3.36 4.69 3.07
C LEU A 87 -3.89 4.01 1.80
N ASP A 88 -4.10 2.70 1.84
CA ASP A 88 -4.66 1.86 0.77
C ASP A 88 -6.20 1.73 0.75
N ASN A 89 -6.90 2.39 1.69
CA ASN A 89 -8.35 2.29 1.91
C ASN A 89 -8.87 0.87 2.29
N GLU A 90 -8.00 -0.08 2.62
CA GLU A 90 -8.39 -1.41 3.10
C GLU A 90 -8.46 -1.47 4.62
N ARG A 91 -9.69 -1.41 5.16
CA ARG A 91 -9.98 -1.30 6.60
C ARG A 91 -9.46 -2.45 7.49
N PHE A 92 -9.05 -3.56 6.88
CA PHE A 92 -8.55 -4.76 7.54
C PHE A 92 -7.01 -4.86 7.47
N ASN A 93 -6.36 -4.03 6.65
CA ASN A 93 -4.92 -3.83 6.65
C ASN A 93 -4.54 -2.79 7.73
N CYS A 94 -4.32 -3.27 8.95
CA CYS A 94 -3.91 -2.44 10.08
C CYS A 94 -2.39 -2.45 10.28
N LYS A 95 -1.58 -2.74 9.24
CA LYS A 95 -0.12 -2.56 9.34
C LYS A 95 0.20 -1.09 9.59
N ILE A 96 1.16 -0.79 10.46
CA ILE A 96 1.55 0.59 10.76
C ILE A 96 2.04 1.33 9.51
N SER A 97 2.61 0.61 8.54
CA SER A 97 3.01 1.18 7.26
C SER A 97 1.85 1.61 6.36
N ASN A 98 0.63 1.21 6.72
CA ASN A 98 -0.61 1.59 6.06
C ASN A 98 -1.47 2.54 6.90
N LEU A 99 -1.03 2.92 8.11
CA LEU A 99 -1.81 3.76 9.01
C LEU A 99 -1.12 5.10 9.25
N TYR A 100 -1.88 6.17 9.11
CA TYR A 100 -1.43 7.51 9.52
C TYR A 100 -2.61 8.42 9.88
N PHE A 101 -2.35 9.68 10.16
CA PHE A 101 -3.38 10.68 10.44
C PHE A 101 -3.68 11.54 9.22
N LEU A 102 -4.97 11.76 8.93
CA LEU A 102 -5.44 12.67 7.89
C LEU A 102 -6.63 13.48 8.38
N LYS A 103 -6.73 14.76 7.97
CA LYS A 103 -7.91 15.59 8.26
C LYS A 103 -9.17 14.90 7.72
N LYS A 104 -10.24 14.85 8.51
CA LYS A 104 -11.50 14.17 8.16
C LYS A 104 -12.07 14.61 6.80
N LEU A 105 -12.01 15.92 6.50
CA LEU A 105 -12.46 16.46 5.22
C LEU A 105 -11.61 15.92 4.06
N THR A 106 -10.27 15.98 4.18
CA THR A 106 -9.33 15.46 3.18
C THR A 106 -9.48 13.95 2.98
N ASN A 107 -9.72 13.20 4.06
CA ASN A 107 -9.98 11.76 3.99
C ASN A 107 -11.27 11.42 3.24
N THR A 108 -12.29 12.27 3.42
CA THR A 108 -13.56 12.12 2.68
C THR A 108 -13.30 12.37 1.20
N TYR A 109 -12.59 13.45 0.85
CA TYR A 109 -12.17 13.73 -0.53
C TYR A 109 -11.36 12.59 -1.15
N LYS A 110 -10.34 12.07 -0.45
CA LYS A 110 -9.52 10.92 -0.89
C LYS A 110 -10.40 9.73 -1.26
N GLY A 111 -11.37 9.37 -0.41
CA GLY A 111 -12.30 8.28 -0.69
C GLY A 111 -13.21 8.50 -1.90
N TRP A 112 -13.68 9.74 -2.11
CA TRP A 112 -14.54 10.08 -3.25
C TRP A 112 -13.80 10.15 -4.59
N TYR A 113 -12.50 10.47 -4.56
CA TYR A 113 -11.72 10.72 -5.77
C TYR A 113 -10.55 9.76 -5.91
N PHE A 114 -9.47 9.97 -5.15
CA PHE A 114 -8.21 9.24 -5.33
C PHE A 114 -8.38 7.73 -5.17
N ASP A 115 -9.06 7.26 -4.12
CA ASP A 115 -9.20 5.82 -3.88
C ASP A 115 -9.97 5.12 -4.99
N LYS A 116 -11.01 5.78 -5.53
CA LYS A 116 -11.77 5.27 -6.68
C LYS A 116 -10.91 5.27 -7.94
N LYS A 117 -10.26 6.39 -8.25
CA LYS A 117 -9.42 6.54 -9.45
C LYS A 117 -8.23 5.56 -9.42
N SER A 118 -7.64 5.34 -8.24
CA SER A 118 -6.54 4.39 -8.05
C SER A 118 -6.96 2.93 -8.20
N GLN A 119 -8.22 2.58 -7.92
CA GLN A 119 -8.75 1.24 -8.21
C GLN A 119 -9.02 1.07 -9.71
N GLU A 120 -9.61 2.09 -10.34
CA GLU A 120 -9.88 2.10 -11.79
C GLU A 120 -8.59 2.12 -12.62
N SER A 121 -7.48 2.62 -12.07
CA SER A 121 -6.19 2.70 -12.76
C SER A 121 -5.41 1.40 -12.78
N ILE A 122 -5.76 0.39 -11.98
CA ILE A 122 -4.97 -0.84 -11.82
C ILE A 122 -4.55 -1.48 -13.17
N PRO A 123 -5.40 -1.56 -14.21
CA PRO A 123 -4.99 -2.10 -15.51
C PRO A 123 -3.82 -1.35 -16.18
N ILE A 124 -3.58 -0.09 -15.80
CA ILE A 124 -2.50 0.77 -16.31
C ILE A 124 -1.36 0.86 -15.30
N VAL A 125 -1.68 1.21 -14.06
CA VAL A 125 -0.74 1.43 -12.97
C VAL A 125 -1.42 1.25 -11.61
N SER A 126 -0.76 0.54 -10.70
CA SER A 126 -1.13 0.52 -9.28
C SER A 126 -0.25 1.50 -8.49
N VAL A 127 -0.87 2.53 -7.93
CA VAL A 127 -0.22 3.53 -7.07
C VAL A 127 -0.54 3.24 -5.61
N LYS A 128 0.47 3.12 -4.76
CA LYS A 128 0.33 2.90 -3.31
C LYS A 128 1.17 3.87 -2.52
N MET A 129 0.70 4.24 -1.34
CA MET A 129 1.39 5.08 -0.37
C MET A 129 1.73 4.27 0.88
N PHE A 130 2.91 4.50 1.44
CA PHE A 130 3.38 3.83 2.63
C PHE A 130 3.96 4.83 3.61
N HIS A 131 3.75 4.58 4.91
CA HIS A 131 4.43 5.26 5.99
C HIS A 131 5.54 4.35 6.54
N ILE A 132 6.76 4.88 6.65
CA ILE A 132 7.93 4.11 7.08
C ILE A 132 8.31 4.61 8.46
N ILE A 133 8.01 3.80 9.46
CA ILE A 133 8.19 4.17 10.88
C ILE A 133 9.67 4.31 11.20
N GLU A 134 10.48 3.40 10.67
CA GLU A 134 11.92 3.28 10.92
C GLU A 134 12.66 4.56 10.54
N THR A 135 12.26 5.21 9.44
CA THR A 135 12.88 6.44 8.93
C THR A 135 12.01 7.68 9.09
N GLN A 136 10.79 7.56 9.62
CA GLN A 136 9.77 8.63 9.68
C GLN A 136 9.53 9.31 8.32
N ARG A 137 9.44 8.50 7.27
CA ARG A 137 9.26 8.97 5.88
C ARG A 137 8.04 8.35 5.24
N PHE A 138 7.70 8.85 4.05
CA PHE A 138 6.68 8.22 3.22
C PHE A 138 7.30 7.72 1.91
N GLN A 139 6.67 6.70 1.34
CA GLN A 139 6.96 6.25 -0.01
C GLN A 139 5.71 6.20 -0.85
N ILE A 140 5.85 6.54 -2.13
CA ILE A 140 4.88 6.18 -3.17
C ILE A 140 5.52 5.10 -4.03
N THR A 141 4.77 4.06 -4.35
CA THR A 141 5.14 3.08 -5.38
C THR A 141 4.14 3.13 -6.51
N ALA A 142 4.60 3.16 -7.76
CA ALA A 142 3.80 3.00 -8.96
C ALA A 142 4.27 1.74 -9.69
N ALA A 143 3.47 0.68 -9.68
CA ALA A 143 3.72 -0.56 -10.42
C ALA A 143 2.94 -0.54 -11.73
N PHE A 144 3.62 -0.68 -12.86
CA PHE A 144 3.01 -0.52 -14.18
C PHE A 144 2.45 -1.84 -14.70
N ASN A 145 1.22 -1.79 -15.22
CA ASN A 145 0.58 -2.90 -15.94
C ASN A 145 0.38 -2.57 -17.43
N TYR A 146 0.76 -1.35 -17.83
CA TYR A 146 0.85 -0.89 -19.22
C TYR A 146 2.32 -0.57 -19.57
N PRO A 147 2.78 -0.83 -20.81
CA PRO A 147 4.20 -0.75 -21.15
C PRO A 147 4.67 0.70 -21.38
N PHE A 148 4.96 1.42 -20.29
CA PHE A 148 5.61 2.72 -20.38
C PHE A 148 7.13 2.56 -20.59
N THR A 149 7.70 3.31 -21.53
CA THR A 149 9.15 3.27 -21.81
C THR A 149 9.89 4.31 -20.97
N ASN A 150 11.02 3.92 -20.38
CA ASN A 150 11.98 4.84 -19.79
C ASN A 150 12.69 5.61 -20.93
N PRO A 151 12.58 6.94 -21.02
CA PRO A 151 13.20 7.71 -22.09
C PRO A 151 14.73 7.69 -22.05
N GLU A 152 15.36 7.41 -20.90
CA GLU A 152 16.82 7.38 -20.77
C GLU A 152 17.43 6.06 -21.27
N THR A 153 16.77 4.94 -21.03
CA THR A 153 17.30 3.59 -21.32
C THR A 153 16.63 2.93 -22.53
N GLY A 154 15.40 3.34 -22.88
CA GLY A 154 14.55 2.67 -23.87
C GLY A 154 13.87 1.40 -23.36
N ASN A 155 14.08 1.01 -22.10
CA ASN A 155 13.48 -0.19 -21.51
C ASN A 155 12.07 0.08 -20.97
N ILE A 156 11.31 -0.98 -20.72
CA ILE A 156 9.95 -0.87 -20.17
C ILE A 156 10.02 -0.71 -18.64
N LEU A 157 9.34 0.30 -18.12
CA LEU A 157 9.20 0.57 -16.69
C LEU A 157 8.36 -0.51 -16.01
N SER A 158 8.86 -1.07 -14.91
CA SER A 158 8.13 -2.02 -14.06
C SER A 158 7.62 -1.34 -12.79
N VAL A 159 8.50 -0.68 -12.05
CA VAL A 159 8.13 0.02 -10.81
C VAL A 159 8.88 1.33 -10.71
N ILE A 160 8.18 2.39 -10.28
CA ILE A 160 8.82 3.59 -9.74
C ILE A 160 8.52 3.67 -8.25
N LYS A 161 9.56 3.95 -7.47
CA LYS A 161 9.43 4.25 -6.04
C LYS A 161 9.92 5.66 -5.79
N LEU A 162 9.18 6.42 -5.00
CA LEU A 162 9.45 7.81 -4.66
C LEU A 162 9.52 7.93 -3.15
N LEU A 163 10.63 8.43 -2.61
CA LEU A 163 10.84 8.65 -1.18
C LEU A 163 10.53 10.11 -0.82
N TYR A 164 9.79 10.32 0.26
CA TYR A 164 9.37 11.63 0.73
C TYR A 164 9.81 11.89 2.17
N ASP A 165 10.35 13.08 2.40
CA ASP A 165 10.62 13.66 3.72
C ASP A 165 9.64 14.81 4.07
N THR A 166 8.52 14.85 3.37
CA THR A 166 7.46 15.87 3.53
C THR A 166 6.26 15.32 4.32
N PRO A 167 5.42 16.20 4.91
CA PRO A 167 4.21 15.77 5.59
C PRO A 167 3.26 14.98 4.68
N TYR A 168 2.53 14.01 5.24
CA TYR A 168 1.62 13.13 4.49
C TYR A 168 0.63 13.87 3.56
N GLY A 169 0.14 15.05 3.95
CA GLY A 169 -0.75 15.84 3.09
C GLY A 169 -0.13 16.24 1.74
N ILE A 170 1.19 16.48 1.71
CA ILE A 170 1.95 16.76 0.48
C ILE A 170 2.14 15.48 -0.33
N VAL A 171 2.48 14.37 0.33
CA VAL A 171 2.64 13.06 -0.30
C VAL A 171 1.35 12.63 -0.98
N PHE A 172 0.19 12.83 -0.32
CA PHE A 172 -1.11 12.52 -0.91
C PHE A 172 -1.40 13.35 -2.17
N GLN A 173 -1.09 14.66 -2.16
CA GLN A 173 -1.24 15.51 -3.36
C GLN A 173 -0.32 15.06 -4.51
N ASP A 174 0.90 14.65 -4.19
CA ASP A 174 1.84 14.13 -5.18
C ASP A 174 1.41 12.77 -5.73
N ALA A 175 0.82 11.89 -4.92
CA ALA A 175 0.23 10.64 -5.39
C ALA A 175 -0.89 10.90 -6.39
N GLU A 176 -1.75 11.88 -6.11
CA GLU A 176 -2.83 12.28 -7.02
C GLU A 176 -2.29 12.88 -8.31
N THR A 177 -1.29 13.76 -8.21
CA THR A 177 -0.65 14.39 -9.37
C THR A 177 0.05 13.34 -10.24
N LEU A 178 0.75 12.38 -9.64
CA LEU A 178 1.38 11.27 -10.35
C LEU A 178 0.32 10.43 -11.09
N LEU A 179 -0.73 10.02 -10.40
CA LEU A 179 -1.79 9.20 -10.97
C LEU A 179 -2.47 9.92 -12.15
N ASN A 180 -2.81 11.19 -11.99
CA ASN A 180 -3.43 11.99 -13.05
C ASN A 180 -2.47 12.19 -14.24
N SER A 181 -1.19 12.46 -13.98
CA SER A 181 -0.20 12.65 -15.04
C SER A 181 -0.03 11.40 -15.90
N ILE A 182 -0.07 10.20 -15.29
CA ILE A 182 0.01 8.93 -16.01
C ILE A 182 -1.25 8.71 -16.86
N LEU A 183 -2.44 8.89 -16.26
CA LEU A 183 -3.71 8.56 -16.89
C LEU A 183 -4.13 9.54 -17.99
N ASP A 184 -3.88 10.83 -17.79
CA ASP A 184 -4.41 11.86 -18.69
C ASP A 184 -3.51 12.05 -19.93
N ILE A 185 -2.21 11.81 -19.80
CA ILE A 185 -1.22 12.06 -20.87
C ILE A 185 -0.80 10.74 -21.55
N MET A 186 -0.96 9.59 -20.88
CA MET A 186 -0.45 8.28 -21.32
C MET A 186 1.04 8.33 -21.74
N LYS A 187 1.77 9.28 -21.17
CA LYS A 187 3.21 9.47 -21.36
C LYS A 187 3.79 9.84 -20.02
N LEU A 188 4.71 9.01 -19.54
CA LEU A 188 5.45 9.26 -18.32
C LEU A 188 6.87 9.65 -18.69
N ASP A 189 7.26 10.87 -18.36
CA ASP A 189 8.65 11.29 -18.40
C ASP A 189 9.17 11.33 -16.97
N VAL A 190 9.95 10.31 -16.61
CA VAL A 190 10.52 10.15 -15.26
C VAL A 190 11.46 11.30 -14.88
N ILE A 191 12.06 11.97 -15.87
CA ILE A 191 12.93 13.14 -15.68
C ILE A 191 12.08 14.33 -15.23
N GLU A 192 10.89 14.49 -15.85
CA GLU A 192 9.98 15.59 -15.56
C GLU A 192 9.23 15.43 -14.24
N LEU A 193 9.20 14.22 -13.65
CA LEU A 193 8.56 13.98 -12.35
C LEU A 193 9.12 14.89 -11.25
N ARG A 194 10.43 15.19 -11.26
CA ARG A 194 11.04 16.12 -10.29
C ARG A 194 10.55 17.57 -10.42
N LYS A 195 9.93 17.94 -11.54
CA LYS A 195 9.39 19.30 -11.75
C LYS A 195 7.99 19.47 -11.18
N ILE A 196 7.24 18.37 -11.03
CA ILE A 196 5.83 18.40 -10.62
C ILE A 196 5.59 17.74 -9.25
N LEU A 197 6.49 16.86 -8.81
CA LEU A 197 6.41 16.16 -7.53
C LEU A 197 7.54 16.60 -6.58
N ARG A 198 7.32 16.43 -5.28
CA ARG A 198 8.20 16.92 -4.20
C ARG A 198 8.93 15.78 -3.48
N PHE A 199 9.22 14.69 -4.19
CA PHE A 199 9.99 13.58 -3.63
C PHE A 199 11.46 13.96 -3.43
N LYS A 200 12.05 13.41 -2.38
CA LYS A 200 13.47 13.51 -2.06
C LYS A 200 14.29 12.66 -3.03
N ASP A 201 13.92 11.40 -3.18
CA ASP A 201 14.67 10.41 -3.95
C ASP A 201 13.77 9.51 -4.79
N ILE A 202 14.32 8.92 -5.86
CA ILE A 202 13.61 8.07 -6.81
C ILE A 202 14.42 6.81 -7.11
N LYS A 203 13.72 5.67 -7.15
CA LYS A 203 14.24 4.41 -7.68
C LYS A 203 13.34 3.95 -8.82
N ILE A 204 13.97 3.51 -9.90
CA ILE A 204 13.31 3.04 -11.11
C ILE A 204 13.73 1.59 -11.31
N GLU A 205 12.74 0.72 -11.48
CA GLU A 205 12.90 -0.68 -11.82
C GLU A 205 12.30 -0.91 -13.19
N GLU A 206 13.00 -1.67 -14.03
CA GLU A 206 12.61 -1.97 -15.41
C GLU A 206 12.33 -3.46 -15.54
N TYR A 207 11.47 -3.83 -16.50
CA TYR A 207 11.22 -5.23 -16.79
C TYR A 207 12.48 -5.92 -17.30
N GLU A 208 12.72 -7.11 -16.78
CA GLU A 208 13.79 -7.96 -17.31
C GLU A 208 13.28 -8.73 -18.53
N HIS A 209 13.98 -8.60 -19.65
CA HIS A 209 13.68 -9.39 -20.84
C HIS A 209 14.13 -10.85 -20.63
N ILE A 210 13.16 -11.75 -20.48
CA ILE A 210 13.40 -13.19 -20.37
C ILE A 210 13.11 -13.84 -21.73
N GLN A 211 14.16 -14.31 -22.41
CA GLN A 211 14.02 -15.14 -23.60
C GLN A 211 13.85 -16.61 -23.18
N SER A 212 12.94 -17.34 -23.83
CA SER A 212 12.84 -18.79 -23.65
C SER A 212 14.08 -19.46 -24.23
N SER A 213 14.95 -20.01 -23.37
CA SER A 213 16.09 -20.81 -23.81
C SER A 213 15.63 -22.25 -24.08
N GLY A 214 15.32 -22.56 -25.34
CA GLY A 214 15.04 -23.92 -25.82
C GLY A 214 13.73 -24.04 -26.60
N ASP A 215 13.74 -24.88 -27.63
CA ASP A 215 12.70 -24.98 -28.67
C ASP A 215 11.30 -25.44 -28.21
N ASN A 216 11.03 -25.59 -26.90
CA ASN A 216 9.79 -26.19 -26.40
C ASN A 216 9.18 -25.58 -25.12
N ILE A 217 9.64 -24.41 -24.64
CA ILE A 217 9.00 -23.74 -23.49
C ILE A 217 8.31 -22.46 -23.96
N THR A 218 6.99 -22.52 -24.10
CA THR A 218 6.15 -21.32 -24.26
C THR A 218 5.86 -20.73 -22.89
N LEU A 219 6.55 -19.64 -22.56
CA LEU A 219 6.20 -18.81 -21.41
C LEU A 219 4.91 -18.06 -21.72
N LYS A 220 3.99 -18.02 -20.74
CA LYS A 220 2.73 -17.29 -20.80
C LYS A 220 2.58 -16.41 -19.56
N SER A 221 1.70 -15.41 -19.64
CA SER A 221 1.35 -14.59 -18.48
C SER A 221 0.98 -15.44 -17.26
N GLY A 222 1.43 -15.03 -16.08
CA GLY A 222 1.25 -15.76 -14.82
C GLY A 222 2.21 -16.93 -14.59
N ASN A 223 3.03 -17.32 -15.57
CA ASN A 223 4.10 -18.28 -15.32
C ASN A 223 5.15 -17.69 -14.38
N CYS A 224 5.66 -18.51 -13.47
CA CYS A 224 6.78 -18.16 -12.60
C CYS A 224 8.04 -18.86 -13.10
N VAL A 225 9.12 -18.10 -13.26
CA VAL A 225 10.44 -18.61 -13.66
C VAL A 225 11.49 -18.23 -12.63
N ILE A 226 12.44 -19.12 -12.36
CA ILE A 226 13.56 -18.84 -11.47
C ILE A 226 14.80 -18.61 -12.32
N LYS A 227 15.39 -17.43 -12.22
CA LYS A 227 16.65 -17.06 -12.87
C LYS A 227 17.60 -16.49 -11.81
N ASP A 228 18.81 -17.03 -11.73
CA ASP A 228 19.84 -16.60 -10.78
C ASP A 228 19.35 -16.54 -9.31
N GLY A 229 18.52 -17.51 -8.92
CA GLY A 229 17.94 -17.61 -7.57
C GLY A 229 16.81 -16.62 -7.27
N LYS A 230 16.39 -15.81 -8.25
CA LYS A 230 15.24 -14.90 -8.14
C LYS A 230 14.05 -15.46 -8.90
N ALA A 231 12.87 -15.36 -8.29
CA ALA A 231 11.61 -15.69 -8.94
C ALA A 231 11.09 -14.48 -9.72
N TYR A 232 10.69 -14.70 -10.96
CA TYR A 232 10.08 -13.73 -11.86
C TYR A 232 8.71 -14.24 -12.27
N ILE A 233 7.76 -13.32 -12.41
CA ILE A 233 6.45 -13.63 -12.97
C ILE A 233 6.43 -13.04 -14.37
N ILE A 234 6.07 -13.88 -15.34
CA ILE A 234 5.89 -13.45 -16.73
C ILE A 234 4.59 -12.67 -16.80
N GLN A 235 4.67 -11.44 -17.31
CA GLN A 235 3.51 -10.57 -17.52
C GLN A 235 3.42 -10.23 -19.01
N GLU A 236 2.26 -10.50 -19.59
CA GLU A 236 1.87 -9.96 -20.89
C GLU A 236 0.92 -8.79 -20.66
N PHE A 237 1.15 -7.66 -21.34
CA PHE A 237 0.46 -6.38 -21.10
C PHE A 237 -1.03 -6.36 -21.53
N ASP A 238 -1.56 -7.48 -22.04
CA ASP A 238 -2.95 -7.63 -22.51
C ASP A 238 -3.69 -8.83 -21.85
N ASP A 239 -3.14 -9.41 -20.77
CA ASP A 239 -3.69 -10.61 -20.12
C ASP A 239 -4.29 -10.32 -18.74
N ASN A 240 -4.93 -11.33 -18.14
CA ASN A 240 -5.69 -11.27 -16.88
C ASN A 240 -4.84 -11.10 -15.60
N MET A 241 -3.58 -10.65 -15.71
CA MET A 241 -2.66 -10.53 -14.58
C MET A 241 -2.23 -9.08 -14.38
N GLU A 242 -2.58 -8.54 -13.21
CA GLU A 242 -2.29 -7.16 -12.82
C GLU A 242 -1.50 -7.11 -11.52
N LEU A 243 -0.46 -6.29 -11.50
CA LEU A 243 0.25 -5.90 -10.30
C LEU A 243 -0.64 -4.95 -9.48
N ILE A 244 -1.17 -5.43 -8.37
CA ILE A 244 -2.04 -4.64 -7.48
C ILE A 244 -1.27 -3.80 -6.45
N SER A 245 0.03 -4.07 -6.25
CA SER A 245 0.92 -3.33 -5.36
C SER A 245 2.37 -3.72 -5.63
N SER A 246 3.30 -2.80 -5.41
CA SER A 246 4.71 -3.12 -5.20
C SER A 246 5.08 -2.92 -3.72
N ALA A 247 6.11 -3.62 -3.25
CA ALA A 247 6.58 -3.49 -1.88
C ALA A 247 7.35 -2.17 -1.69
N TYR A 248 7.18 -1.55 -0.53
CA TYR A 248 7.99 -0.42 -0.09
C TYR A 248 9.32 -0.89 0.50
N GLU A 249 10.31 0.00 0.57
CA GLU A 249 11.63 -0.29 1.11
C GLU A 249 11.79 0.33 2.50
N LYS A 250 11.80 -0.53 3.54
CA LYS A 250 11.87 -0.12 4.95
C LYS A 250 13.12 0.70 5.29
N ASP A 251 14.26 0.37 4.68
CA ASP A 251 15.57 0.96 5.03
C ASP A 251 16.01 2.10 4.10
N TRP A 252 15.13 2.55 3.18
CA TRP A 252 15.49 3.60 2.23
C TRP A 252 15.40 4.98 2.90
N ALA A 253 16.55 5.66 3.00
CA ALA A 253 16.72 6.88 3.77
C ALA A 253 17.17 8.10 2.95
#